data_AF-A0A3N9XTW7-F1
#
_entry.id   AF-A0A3N9XTW7-F1
#
_cell.length_a   1.000
_cell.length_b   1.000
_cell.length_c   1.000
_cell.angle_alpha   90.00
_cell.angle_beta   90.00
_cell.angle_gamma   90.00
#
_symmetry.space_group_name_H-M   'P 1'
#
loop_
_entity.id
_entity.type
_entity.pdbx_description
1 polymer ?
#
loop_
_entity_poly.entity_id
_entity_poly.type
_entity_poly.pdbx_seq_one_letter_code
_entity_poly.pdbx_strand_id
1 'polypeptide(L)'
;MKAFVGVTDERWYRFLAERPALNEVNFWRPSGGTFRALTPGEPFLFKAHFPLNRVVGGGFFSGFTQLRISEAWELFGEANGASSIDEMRRSVGRYRKQAIGAGEDPIIGCIFVRDVTFFPDESTVDPPPAFASNVVQGKTYNLADADTASYFDLLIHRLIGTTAAVDLSGPWHRPGPVYGDPRLVPQRLGQQSFKAVVLGAYGRRCAITGNRVQPVLQAAHIRPLPLGGEHRLDNGLLLKSDVHILFDRGYLGVDPKHRLLVSPRLRSEFGNGDQFYAKAGEQIALPERRRDRPRADFLEWHLDTVYKAA
;
A
#
# COMPACT_ATOMS: atom_id res chain seq x y z
N MET A 1 29.03 -2.35 7.20
CA MET A 1 27.73 -1.67 7.23
C MET A 1 27.81 -0.46 6.32
N LYS A 2 26.79 -0.22 5.52
CA LYS A 2 26.69 0.91 4.61
C LYS A 2 25.62 1.88 5.10
N ALA A 3 25.69 3.12 4.65
CA ALA A 3 24.57 4.05 4.71
C ALA A 3 24.25 4.56 3.32
N PHE A 4 22.98 4.90 3.08
CA PHE A 4 22.57 5.56 1.85
C PHE A 4 22.00 6.93 2.18
N VAL A 5 22.45 7.96 1.49
CA VAL A 5 21.92 9.32 1.61
C VAL A 5 21.09 9.60 0.37
N GLY A 6 19.76 9.50 0.51
CA GLY A 6 18.79 9.72 -0.56
C GLY A 6 18.38 11.18 -0.68
N VAL A 7 18.29 11.67 -1.91
CA VAL A 7 17.89 13.06 -2.20
C VAL A 7 16.38 13.17 -2.31
N THR A 8 15.79 14.09 -1.55
CA THR A 8 14.35 14.36 -1.52
C THR A 8 14.02 15.83 -1.74
N ASP A 9 12.74 16.12 -1.88
CA ASP A 9 12.24 17.48 -1.97
C ASP A 9 11.67 18.01 -0.67
N GLU A 10 11.59 19.34 -0.61
CA GLU A 10 11.15 20.06 0.58
C GLU A 10 9.69 19.76 0.94
N ARG A 11 8.84 19.61 -0.07
CA ARG A 11 7.42 19.29 0.15
C ARG A 11 7.27 17.90 0.76
N TRP A 12 7.97 16.91 0.22
CA TRP A 12 7.93 15.53 0.71
C TRP A 12 8.38 15.44 2.16
N TYR A 13 9.53 16.04 2.51
CA TYR A 13 10.02 15.94 3.88
C TYR A 13 9.13 16.73 4.85
N ARG A 14 8.71 17.97 4.52
CA ARG A 14 7.89 18.78 5.43
C ARG A 14 6.55 18.13 5.70
N PHE A 15 5.94 17.57 4.66
CA PHE A 15 4.68 16.85 4.78
C PHE A 15 4.77 15.68 5.78
N LEU A 16 5.86 14.92 5.75
CA LEU A 16 6.06 13.79 6.65
C LEU A 16 6.56 14.21 8.03
N ALA A 17 7.36 15.28 8.13
CA ALA A 17 7.82 15.83 9.40
C ALA A 17 6.66 16.35 10.27
N GLU A 18 5.60 16.88 9.65
CA GLU A 18 4.34 17.25 10.32
C GLU A 18 3.53 16.04 10.83
N ARG A 19 3.93 14.81 10.46
CA ARG A 19 3.21 13.56 10.74
C ARG A 19 4.11 12.53 11.41
N PRO A 20 4.62 12.80 12.63
CA PRO A 20 5.55 11.91 13.33
C PRO A 20 4.97 10.52 13.64
N ALA A 21 3.64 10.35 13.57
CA ALA A 21 3.00 9.04 13.69
C ALA A 21 3.27 8.10 12.50
N LEU A 22 3.72 8.62 11.36
CA LEU A 22 4.12 7.85 10.18
C LEU A 22 5.60 7.45 10.33
N ASN A 23 5.84 6.40 11.10
CA ASN A 23 7.19 5.94 11.43
C ASN A 23 7.80 4.99 10.37
N GLU A 24 7.02 4.57 9.37
CA GLU A 24 7.49 3.88 8.18
C GLU A 24 6.99 4.63 6.95
N VAL A 25 7.90 4.94 6.03
CA VAL A 25 7.63 5.75 4.85
C VAL A 25 8.09 5.04 3.58
N ASN A 26 7.42 5.37 2.49
CA ASN A 26 7.84 4.96 1.16
C ASN A 26 8.65 6.08 0.49
N PHE A 27 9.97 5.92 0.46
CA PHE A 27 10.88 6.78 -0.29
C PHE A 27 10.91 6.37 -1.76
N TRP A 28 9.86 6.73 -2.50
CA TRP A 28 9.67 6.20 -3.84
C TRP A 28 10.61 6.83 -4.89
N ARG A 29 10.94 6.03 -5.91
CA ARG A 29 11.70 6.40 -7.11
C ARG A 29 10.76 6.46 -8.31
N PRO A 30 10.59 7.64 -8.94
CA PRO A 30 9.58 7.83 -9.97
C PRO A 30 9.76 6.92 -11.17
N SER A 31 10.98 6.56 -11.56
CA SER A 31 11.25 5.75 -12.77
C SER A 31 11.09 4.24 -12.58
N GLY A 32 10.73 3.75 -11.39
CA GLY A 32 10.65 2.30 -11.16
C GLY A 32 12.01 1.62 -10.96
N GLY A 33 13.12 2.34 -10.90
CA GLY A 33 14.46 1.74 -10.82
C GLY A 33 14.68 0.86 -9.59
N THR A 34 15.49 -0.21 -9.74
CA THR A 34 15.83 -1.13 -8.65
C THR A 34 16.72 -0.48 -7.59
N PHE A 35 16.59 -0.90 -6.33
CA PHE A 35 17.44 -0.46 -5.23
C PHE A 35 18.15 -1.66 -4.60
N ARG A 36 19.49 -1.65 -4.64
CA ARG A 36 20.37 -2.70 -4.10
C ARG A 36 21.53 -2.13 -3.28
N ALA A 37 21.43 -0.85 -2.92
CA ALA A 37 22.51 -0.13 -2.24
C ALA A 37 22.71 -0.61 -0.80
N LEU A 38 21.63 -1.06 -0.16
CA LEU A 38 21.58 -1.43 1.25
C LEU A 38 20.98 -2.82 1.47
N THR A 39 21.32 -3.41 2.61
CA THR A 39 20.63 -4.55 3.23
C THR A 39 19.70 -4.08 4.36
N PRO A 40 18.59 -4.79 4.67
CA PRO A 40 17.70 -4.39 5.75
C PRO A 40 18.43 -4.12 7.07
N GLY A 41 18.04 -3.05 7.76
CA GLY A 41 18.69 -2.57 8.99
C GLY A 41 19.82 -1.55 8.77
N GLU A 42 20.30 -1.36 7.53
CA GLU A 42 21.31 -0.34 7.24
C GLU A 42 20.70 1.09 7.21
N PRO A 43 21.43 2.12 7.70
CA PRO A 43 20.92 3.49 7.74
C PRO A 43 20.56 4.07 6.37
N PHE A 44 19.40 4.72 6.31
CA PHE A 44 18.94 5.51 5.17
C PHE A 44 18.68 6.95 5.63
N LEU A 45 19.46 7.90 5.11
CA LEU A 45 19.32 9.32 5.43
C LEU A 45 18.57 10.06 4.32
N PHE A 46 17.75 11.03 4.72
CA PHE A 46 17.06 11.93 3.82
C PHE A 46 17.82 13.25 3.73
N LYS A 47 18.21 13.62 2.52
CA LYS A 47 18.84 14.90 2.22
C LYS A 47 17.92 15.72 1.32
N ALA A 48 17.48 16.89 1.78
CA ALA A 48 16.75 17.82 0.92
C ALA A 48 17.64 18.34 -0.23
N HIS A 49 17.04 18.55 -1.39
CA HIS A 49 17.71 19.25 -2.50
C HIS A 49 17.84 20.77 -2.21
N PHE A 50 18.53 21.48 -3.10
CA PHE A 50 18.70 22.93 -3.03
C PHE A 50 17.34 23.66 -3.14
N PRO A 51 17.08 24.76 -2.40
CA PRO A 51 18.03 25.58 -1.66
C PRO A 51 18.38 25.07 -0.26
N LEU A 52 17.57 24.18 0.33
CA LEU A 52 17.82 23.72 1.69
C LEU A 52 19.16 22.97 1.78
N ASN A 53 19.37 21.96 0.93
CA ASN A 53 20.64 21.23 0.82
C ASN A 53 21.19 20.66 2.15
N ARG A 54 20.31 20.17 3.03
CA ARG A 54 20.66 19.62 4.35
C ARG A 54 20.20 18.18 4.47
N VAL A 55 20.84 17.40 5.34
CA VAL A 55 20.28 16.15 5.85
C VAL A 55 19.21 16.51 6.88
N VAL A 56 17.97 16.13 6.56
CA VAL A 56 16.74 16.53 7.25
C VAL A 56 16.15 15.41 8.11
N GLY A 57 16.75 14.23 8.08
CA GLY A 57 16.27 13.08 8.84
C GLY A 57 16.79 11.77 8.27
N GLY A 58 16.19 10.68 8.70
CA GLY A 58 16.51 9.35 8.21
C GLY A 58 15.75 8.27 8.97
N GLY A 59 16.13 7.04 8.71
CA GLY A 59 15.66 5.84 9.41
C GLY A 59 16.49 4.64 8.97
N PHE A 60 15.89 3.46 9.01
CA PHE A 60 16.56 2.22 8.61
C PHE A 60 15.86 1.61 7.41
N PHE A 61 16.65 1.20 6.43
CA PHE A 61 16.13 0.51 5.26
C PHE A 61 15.46 -0.80 5.69
N SER A 62 14.20 -1.01 5.33
CA SER A 62 13.45 -2.24 5.66
C SER A 62 13.19 -3.12 4.44
N GLY A 63 13.20 -2.56 3.24
CA GLY A 63 13.04 -3.34 2.02
C GLY A 63 12.85 -2.48 0.78
N PHE A 64 12.77 -3.17 -0.36
CA PHE A 64 12.50 -2.55 -1.65
C PHE A 64 11.58 -3.43 -2.47
N THR A 65 10.65 -2.81 -3.20
CA THR A 65 9.83 -3.48 -4.21
C THR A 65 9.45 -2.51 -5.33
N GLN A 66 8.89 -3.02 -6.41
CA GLN A 66 8.29 -2.22 -7.46
C GLN A 66 6.77 -2.38 -7.39
N LEU A 67 6.05 -1.28 -7.26
CA LEU A 67 4.60 -1.25 -7.14
C LEU A 67 4.02 -0.24 -8.12
N ARG A 68 2.78 -0.45 -8.52
CA ARG A 68 2.01 0.62 -9.15
C ARG A 68 1.72 1.73 -8.15
N ILE A 69 1.44 2.94 -8.65
CA ILE A 69 1.10 4.09 -7.77
C ILE A 69 -0.13 3.77 -6.93
N SER A 70 -1.15 3.12 -7.50
CA SER A 70 -2.35 2.75 -6.74
C SER A 70 -2.05 1.79 -5.59
N GLU A 71 -1.18 0.80 -5.81
CA GLU A 71 -0.78 -0.19 -4.80
C GLU A 71 0.09 0.45 -3.70
N ALA A 72 1.03 1.31 -4.08
CA ALA A 72 1.84 2.07 -3.13
C ALA A 72 0.96 3.00 -2.27
N TRP A 73 -0.06 3.62 -2.86
CA TRP A 73 -1.04 4.42 -2.12
C TRP A 73 -1.88 3.58 -1.17
N GLU A 74 -2.35 2.40 -1.60
CA GLU A 74 -3.12 1.50 -0.75
C GLU A 74 -2.33 1.00 0.47
N LEU A 75 -1.03 0.75 0.30
CA LEU A 75 -0.16 0.24 1.37
C LEU A 75 0.32 1.33 2.33
N PHE A 76 0.72 2.48 1.81
CA PHE A 76 1.40 3.52 2.61
C PHE A 76 0.56 4.77 2.83
N GLY A 77 -0.48 5.01 2.04
CA GLY A 77 -1.31 6.22 2.13
C GLY A 77 -0.46 7.49 2.16
N GLU A 78 -0.68 8.32 3.18
CA GLU A 78 0.08 9.55 3.41
C GLU A 78 1.59 9.34 3.62
N ALA A 79 2.04 8.13 4.01
CA ALA A 79 3.45 7.81 4.17
C ALA A 79 4.23 7.72 2.83
N ASN A 80 3.55 7.94 1.70
CA ASN A 80 4.19 8.26 0.42
C ASN A 80 4.65 9.73 0.32
N GLY A 81 4.37 10.57 1.33
CA GLY A 81 4.70 12.00 1.33
C GLY A 81 3.74 12.85 0.52
N ALA A 82 2.46 12.47 0.47
CA ALA A 82 1.40 13.19 -0.24
C ALA A 82 0.06 13.04 0.50
N SER A 83 -0.81 14.05 0.43
CA SER A 83 -2.13 14.05 1.09
C SER A 83 -3.20 13.24 0.35
N SER A 84 -2.99 12.94 -0.93
CA SER A 84 -3.90 12.13 -1.73
C SER A 84 -3.17 11.37 -2.84
N ILE A 85 -3.83 10.34 -3.38
CA ILE A 85 -3.33 9.61 -4.55
C ILE A 85 -3.12 10.54 -5.74
N ASP A 86 -3.98 11.54 -5.95
CA ASP A 86 -3.84 12.52 -7.03
C ASP A 86 -2.63 13.43 -6.85
N GLU A 87 -2.31 13.80 -5.60
CA GLU A 87 -1.07 14.52 -5.31
C GLU A 87 0.16 13.66 -5.54
N MET A 88 0.13 12.39 -5.12
CA MET A 88 1.22 11.44 -5.37
C MET A 88 1.45 11.26 -6.88
N ARG A 89 0.39 11.04 -7.66
CA ARG A 89 0.44 10.93 -9.14
C ARG A 89 1.04 12.17 -9.78
N ARG A 90 0.59 13.37 -9.38
CA ARG A 90 1.15 14.64 -9.87
C ARG A 90 2.64 14.76 -9.55
N SER A 91 3.05 14.34 -8.35
CA SER A 91 4.46 14.39 -7.92
C SER A 91 5.33 13.43 -8.74
N VAL A 92 4.90 12.19 -8.92
CA VAL A 92 5.59 11.20 -9.78
C VAL A 92 5.70 11.71 -11.22
N GLY A 93 4.61 12.24 -11.79
CA GLY A 93 4.61 12.79 -13.16
C GLY A 93 5.56 13.97 -13.33
N ARG A 94 5.62 14.88 -12.34
CA ARG A 94 6.58 16.00 -12.34
C ARG A 94 8.03 15.51 -12.44
N TYR A 95 8.40 14.51 -11.64
CA TYR A 95 9.76 13.96 -11.67
C TYR A 95 10.09 13.16 -12.93
N ARG A 96 9.09 12.53 -13.55
CA ARG A 96 9.24 11.89 -14.86
C ARG A 96 9.31 12.90 -16.01
N LYS A 97 9.01 14.17 -15.77
CA LYS A 97 8.79 15.19 -16.80
C LYS A 97 7.70 14.78 -17.80
N GLN A 98 6.72 13.99 -17.35
CA GLN A 98 5.63 13.47 -18.14
C GLN A 98 4.37 13.39 -17.27
N ALA A 99 3.28 14.01 -17.69
CA ALA A 99 2.01 13.89 -17.00
C ALA A 99 1.51 12.44 -17.07
N ILE A 100 0.98 11.93 -15.96
CA ILE A 100 0.36 10.61 -15.90
C ILE A 100 -1.10 10.78 -16.30
N GLY A 101 -1.50 10.15 -17.40
CA GLY A 101 -2.84 10.24 -17.97
C GLY A 101 -3.94 9.74 -17.03
N ALA A 102 -5.18 10.15 -17.30
CA ALA A 102 -6.35 9.59 -16.62
C ALA A 102 -6.46 8.09 -16.95
N GLY A 103 -6.32 7.22 -15.95
CA GLY A 103 -6.32 5.77 -16.10
C GLY A 103 -4.94 5.10 -16.19
N GLU A 104 -3.85 5.85 -16.37
CA GLU A 104 -2.50 5.29 -16.31
C GLU A 104 -2.11 4.98 -14.86
N ASP A 105 -1.46 3.85 -14.60
CA ASP A 105 -1.01 3.48 -13.26
C ASP A 105 0.41 2.91 -13.31
N PRO A 106 1.41 3.78 -13.46
CA PRO A 106 2.76 3.33 -13.74
C PRO A 106 3.45 2.76 -12.50
N ILE A 107 4.45 1.91 -12.75
CA ILE A 107 5.28 1.31 -11.71
C ILE A 107 6.32 2.30 -11.19
N ILE A 108 6.44 2.42 -9.87
CA ILE A 108 7.46 3.18 -9.14
C ILE A 108 8.30 2.22 -8.27
N GLY A 109 9.54 2.62 -7.98
CA GLY A 109 10.38 1.87 -7.05
C GLY A 109 10.03 2.32 -5.66
N CYS A 110 9.68 1.41 -4.75
CA CYS A 110 9.31 1.74 -3.39
C CYS A 110 10.44 1.32 -2.45
N ILE A 111 11.11 2.29 -1.83
CA ILE A 111 12.14 2.04 -0.83
C ILE A 111 11.48 2.25 0.53
N PHE A 112 11.40 1.19 1.31
CA PHE A 112 10.79 1.21 2.63
C PHE A 112 11.84 1.65 3.64
N VAL A 113 11.54 2.71 4.37
CA VAL A 113 12.38 3.22 5.45
C VAL A 113 11.53 3.28 6.71
N ARG A 114 11.97 2.57 7.74
CA ARG A 114 11.28 2.48 9.03
C ARG A 114 12.05 3.23 10.12
N ASP A 115 11.40 3.40 11.26
CA ASP A 115 11.88 4.18 12.41
C ASP A 115 12.32 5.59 11.96
N VAL A 116 11.51 6.18 11.08
CA VAL A 116 11.82 7.47 10.47
C VAL A 116 11.74 8.57 11.51
N THR A 117 12.82 9.36 11.58
CA THR A 117 12.90 10.57 12.37
C THR A 117 13.31 11.72 11.48
N PHE A 118 12.50 12.78 11.46
CA PHE A 118 12.86 14.05 10.85
C PHE A 118 13.45 14.97 11.92
N PHE A 119 14.51 15.67 11.55
CA PHE A 119 15.23 16.57 12.44
C PHE A 119 14.53 17.94 12.42
N PRO A 120 14.30 18.56 13.60
CA PRO A 120 13.98 19.98 13.68
C PRO A 120 14.94 20.83 12.85
N ASP A 121 14.47 21.94 12.27
CA ASP A 121 15.23 22.77 11.33
C ASP A 121 16.61 23.18 11.88
N GLU A 122 16.66 23.57 13.16
CA GLU A 122 17.87 23.94 13.91
C GLU A 122 18.87 22.78 14.09
N SER A 123 18.41 21.55 13.93
CA SER A 123 19.18 20.33 14.15
C SER A 123 19.50 19.59 12.85
N THR A 124 19.03 20.04 11.68
CA THR A 124 19.49 19.52 10.39
C THR A 124 21.01 19.64 10.26
N VAL A 125 21.66 18.86 9.40
CA VAL A 125 23.13 18.92 9.22
C VAL A 125 23.52 19.05 7.76
N ASP A 126 24.76 19.49 7.51
CA ASP A 126 25.29 19.58 6.15
C ASP A 126 25.36 18.22 5.45
N PRO A 127 25.39 18.19 4.11
CA PRO A 127 25.59 16.95 3.36
C PRO A 127 26.87 16.24 3.79
N PRO A 128 26.94 14.90 3.69
CA PRO A 128 28.14 14.16 4.06
C PRO A 128 29.35 14.60 3.24
N PRO A 129 30.58 14.36 3.73
CA PRO A 129 31.79 14.59 2.95
C PRO A 129 31.71 13.95 1.55
N ALA A 130 32.30 14.62 0.56
CA ALA A 130 32.28 14.20 -0.85
C ALA A 130 30.88 13.96 -1.45
N PHE A 131 29.81 14.55 -0.90
CA PHE A 131 28.50 14.54 -1.55
C PHE A 131 28.47 15.59 -2.66
N ALA A 132 28.71 15.16 -3.91
CA ALA A 132 28.77 16.06 -5.05
C ALA A 132 27.40 16.69 -5.35
N SER A 133 27.40 17.97 -5.78
CA SER A 133 26.17 18.74 -6.03
C SER A 133 25.31 18.20 -7.18
N ASN A 134 25.90 17.42 -8.09
CA ASN A 134 25.21 16.76 -9.18
C ASN A 134 24.56 15.41 -8.79
N VAL A 135 24.71 14.95 -7.55
CA VAL A 135 24.03 13.75 -7.05
C VAL A 135 22.55 14.07 -6.81
N VAL A 136 21.69 13.51 -7.66
CA VAL A 136 20.24 13.81 -7.66
C VAL A 136 19.36 12.67 -7.13
N GLN A 137 19.88 11.46 -6.98
CA GLN A 137 19.14 10.32 -6.41
C GLN A 137 19.62 9.96 -5.01
N GLY A 138 20.94 9.91 -4.84
CA GLY A 138 21.58 9.61 -3.58
C GLY A 138 22.93 8.93 -3.77
N LYS A 139 23.63 8.72 -2.66
CA LYS A 139 24.97 8.13 -2.64
C LYS A 139 25.10 7.15 -1.48
N THR A 140 25.76 6.02 -1.75
CA THR A 140 26.11 5.03 -0.73
C THR A 140 27.46 5.36 -0.11
N TYR A 141 27.57 5.14 1.19
CA TYR A 141 28.78 5.33 1.98
C TYR A 141 29.11 4.03 2.72
N ASN A 142 30.40 3.74 2.87
CA ASN A 142 30.86 2.67 3.74
C ASN A 142 31.11 3.26 5.13
N LEU A 143 30.41 2.77 6.15
CA LEU A 143 30.53 3.30 7.51
C LEU A 143 31.87 2.96 8.17
N ALA A 144 32.65 2.04 7.60
CA ALA A 144 34.01 1.74 8.05
C ALA A 144 35.06 2.74 7.52
N ASP A 145 34.67 3.69 6.68
CA ASP A 145 35.56 4.71 6.14
C ASP A 145 35.84 5.80 7.17
N ALA A 146 37.11 5.95 7.56
CA ALA A 146 37.55 6.84 8.62
C ALA A 146 37.16 8.31 8.37
N ASP A 147 37.13 8.73 7.10
CA ASP A 147 36.81 10.11 6.71
C ASP A 147 35.33 10.47 6.91
N THR A 148 34.45 9.46 7.01
CA THR A 148 32.99 9.67 7.13
C THR A 148 32.36 9.01 8.35
N ALA A 149 33.09 8.14 9.06
CA ALA A 149 32.60 7.41 10.23
C ALA A 149 31.99 8.34 11.29
N SER A 150 32.74 9.37 11.71
CA SER A 150 32.28 10.32 12.75
C SER A 150 31.00 11.07 12.35
N TYR A 151 30.84 11.38 11.05
CA TYR A 151 29.66 12.05 10.53
C TYR A 151 28.42 11.15 10.63
N PHE A 152 28.54 9.90 10.20
CA PHE A 152 27.43 8.95 10.24
C PHE A 152 27.11 8.49 11.66
N ASP A 153 28.11 8.32 12.52
CA ASP A 153 27.89 7.95 13.93
C ASP A 153 27.02 8.98 14.63
N LEU A 154 27.31 10.29 14.46
CA LEU A 154 26.48 11.36 15.00
C LEU A 154 25.01 11.24 14.54
N LEU A 155 24.81 11.01 13.24
CA LEU A 155 23.46 10.94 12.67
C LEU A 155 22.72 9.68 13.08
N ILE A 156 23.41 8.54 13.12
CA ILE A 156 22.85 7.27 13.58
C ILE A 156 22.48 7.39 15.06
N HIS A 157 23.32 8.01 15.89
CA HIS A 157 22.97 8.30 17.28
C HIS A 157 21.71 9.17 17.41
N ARG A 158 21.53 10.14 16.52
CA ARG A 158 20.32 10.97 16.47
C ARG A 158 19.09 10.19 16.00
N LEU A 159 19.24 9.27 15.04
CA LEU A 159 18.16 8.40 14.57
C LEU A 159 17.73 7.36 15.60
N ILE A 160 18.69 6.79 16.32
CA ILE A 160 18.44 5.72 17.31
C ILE A 160 17.92 6.29 18.63
N GLY A 161 18.10 7.59 18.89
CA GLY A 161 17.51 8.31 20.03
C GLY A 161 17.50 7.49 21.32
N THR A 162 18.66 7.25 21.95
CA THR A 162 18.79 6.31 23.09
C THR A 162 18.17 4.92 22.80
N THR A 163 18.98 4.09 22.13
CA THR A 163 18.94 2.61 22.10
C THR A 163 17.58 1.93 21.85
N ALA A 164 17.33 1.56 20.58
CA ALA A 164 16.73 0.26 20.26
C ALA A 164 17.41 -0.32 19.02
N ALA A 165 18.43 -1.15 19.23
CA ALA A 165 19.01 -1.95 18.16
C ALA A 165 17.98 -3.01 17.73
N VAL A 166 17.59 -3.01 16.46
CA VAL A 166 16.75 -4.09 15.91
C VAL A 166 17.66 -5.19 15.39
N ASP A 167 17.70 -6.27 16.15
CA ASP A 167 18.38 -7.51 15.80
C ASP A 167 17.53 -8.31 14.80
N LEU A 168 18.05 -8.52 13.59
CA LEU A 168 17.44 -9.34 12.53
C LEU A 168 18.05 -10.75 12.44
N SER A 169 18.98 -11.09 13.34
CA SER A 169 19.55 -12.45 13.41
C SER A 169 18.61 -13.44 14.10
N GLY A 170 17.53 -12.94 14.73
CA GLY A 170 16.45 -13.72 15.34
C GLY A 170 15.06 -13.42 14.75
N PRO A 171 14.00 -14.12 15.23
CA PRO A 171 12.63 -13.85 14.85
C PRO A 171 12.28 -12.39 15.12
N TRP A 172 11.64 -11.72 14.16
CA TRP A 172 11.22 -10.34 14.31
C TRP A 172 10.34 -10.17 15.55
N HIS A 173 10.82 -9.39 16.52
CA HIS A 173 10.12 -9.13 17.78
C HIS A 173 10.08 -7.61 18.04
N ARG A 174 8.87 -7.06 18.18
CA ARG A 174 8.64 -5.65 18.49
C ARG A 174 8.30 -5.51 19.97
N PRO A 175 9.23 -5.05 20.85
CA PRO A 175 8.87 -4.65 22.20
C PRO A 175 8.10 -3.32 22.19
N GLY A 176 7.19 -3.14 23.14
CA GLY A 176 6.37 -1.92 23.30
C GLY A 176 4.85 -2.18 23.15
N PRO A 177 4.03 -1.12 23.34
CA PRO A 177 2.58 -1.25 23.19
C PRO A 177 2.22 -1.67 21.75
N VAL A 178 1.54 -2.81 21.64
CA VAL A 178 1.06 -3.38 20.36
C VAL A 178 -0.05 -2.52 19.75
N TYR A 179 -0.78 -1.79 20.60
CA TYR A 179 -1.89 -0.94 20.22
C TYR A 179 -1.49 0.53 20.43
N GLY A 180 -1.72 1.36 19.41
CA GLY A 180 -1.69 2.83 19.58
C GLY A 180 -2.96 3.33 20.28
N ASP A 181 -3.09 4.64 20.41
CA ASP A 181 -4.27 5.24 21.04
C ASP A 181 -5.57 4.81 20.33
N PRO A 182 -6.63 4.48 21.09
CA PRO A 182 -7.91 4.08 20.52
C PRO A 182 -8.48 5.20 19.66
N ARG A 183 -8.55 4.97 18.34
CA ARG A 183 -9.21 5.87 17.40
C ARG A 183 -10.68 5.48 17.28
N LEU A 184 -11.57 6.48 17.38
CA LEU A 184 -12.99 6.29 17.08
C LEU A 184 -13.15 6.10 15.57
N VAL A 185 -13.37 4.86 15.15
CA VAL A 185 -13.69 4.53 13.76
C VAL A 185 -15.22 4.58 13.62
N PRO A 186 -15.78 5.30 12.62
CA PRO A 186 -17.20 5.26 12.35
C PRO A 186 -17.66 3.81 12.17
N GLN A 187 -18.51 3.33 13.07
CA GLN A 187 -19.04 1.97 12.99
C GLN A 187 -20.12 1.92 11.91
N ARG A 188 -19.95 1.04 10.92
CA ARG A 188 -20.99 0.74 9.94
C ARG A 188 -22.11 -0.06 10.63
N LEU A 189 -23.17 0.65 11.02
CA LEU A 189 -24.34 0.05 11.66
C LEU A 189 -24.98 -1.00 10.73
N GLY A 190 -25.37 -2.14 11.28
CA GLY A 190 -26.03 -3.21 10.52
C GLY A 190 -25.10 -4.13 9.72
N GLN A 191 -23.78 -3.97 9.78
CA GLN A 191 -22.86 -4.85 9.05
C GLN A 191 -22.88 -6.30 9.54
N GLN A 192 -23.03 -6.52 10.85
CA GLN A 192 -23.12 -7.87 11.43
C GLN A 192 -24.45 -8.55 11.10
N SER A 193 -25.56 -7.81 11.17
CA SER A 193 -26.87 -8.35 10.78
C SER A 193 -26.92 -8.63 9.28
N PHE A 194 -26.37 -7.75 8.44
CA PHE A 194 -26.21 -7.99 7.00
C PHE A 194 -25.42 -9.27 6.74
N LYS A 195 -24.25 -9.44 7.38
CA LYS A 195 -23.44 -10.66 7.24
C LYS A 195 -24.22 -11.92 7.65
N ALA A 196 -24.96 -11.88 8.75
CA ALA A 196 -25.76 -13.01 9.22
C ALA A 196 -26.86 -13.41 8.22
N VAL A 197 -27.55 -12.42 7.64
CA VAL A 197 -28.63 -12.66 6.68
C VAL A 197 -28.08 -13.19 5.35
N VAL A 198 -26.96 -12.64 4.84
CA VAL A 198 -26.28 -13.13 3.63
C VAL A 198 -25.72 -14.54 3.83
N LEU A 199 -25.15 -14.84 5.01
CA LEU A 199 -24.72 -16.20 5.37
C LEU A 199 -25.86 -17.22 5.27
N GLY A 200 -27.03 -16.87 5.80
CA GLY A 200 -28.22 -17.70 5.73
C GLY A 200 -28.70 -17.91 4.29
N ALA A 201 -28.79 -16.83 3.50
CA ALA A 201 -29.29 -16.87 2.12
C ALA A 201 -28.43 -17.73 1.18
N TYR A 202 -27.13 -17.80 1.42
CA TYR A 202 -26.18 -18.59 0.62
C TYR A 202 -25.90 -19.98 1.19
N GLY A 203 -26.67 -20.44 2.19
CA GLY A 203 -26.46 -21.76 2.80
C GLY A 203 -25.05 -21.92 3.41
N ARG A 204 -24.46 -20.81 3.88
CA ARG A 204 -23.10 -20.74 4.45
C ARG A 204 -22.01 -21.27 3.49
N ARG A 205 -22.19 -21.03 2.19
CA ARG A 205 -21.27 -21.45 1.13
C ARG A 205 -20.88 -20.26 0.27
N CYS A 206 -19.57 -20.10 0.02
CA CYS A 206 -19.07 -19.10 -0.93
C CYS A 206 -19.76 -19.26 -2.29
N ALA A 207 -20.26 -18.16 -2.86
CA ALA A 207 -20.99 -18.12 -4.12
C ALA A 207 -20.15 -18.68 -5.28
N ILE A 208 -18.85 -18.36 -5.29
CA ILE A 208 -17.94 -18.69 -6.39
C ILE A 208 -17.22 -20.02 -6.16
N THR A 209 -16.50 -20.16 -5.04
CA THR A 209 -15.64 -21.34 -4.81
C THR A 209 -16.36 -22.50 -4.16
N GLY A 210 -17.51 -22.24 -3.53
CA GLY A 210 -18.22 -23.25 -2.78
C GLY A 210 -17.64 -23.65 -1.44
N ASN A 211 -16.63 -22.92 -0.96
CA ASN A 211 -16.04 -23.14 0.35
C ASN A 211 -17.09 -22.91 1.46
N ARG A 212 -17.07 -23.77 2.50
CA ARG A 212 -18.00 -23.74 3.65
C ARG A 212 -17.32 -23.40 4.98
N VAL A 213 -16.02 -23.08 4.98
CA VAL A 213 -15.27 -22.69 6.17
C VAL A 213 -15.74 -21.31 6.62
N GLN A 214 -16.72 -21.28 7.52
CA GLN A 214 -17.45 -20.06 7.89
C GLN A 214 -16.57 -18.89 8.36
N PRO A 215 -15.47 -19.09 9.12
CA PRO A 215 -14.62 -17.98 9.55
C PRO A 215 -14.02 -17.15 8.41
N VAL A 216 -13.80 -17.76 7.24
CA VAL A 216 -13.26 -17.07 6.06
C VAL A 216 -14.35 -16.55 5.13
N LEU A 217 -15.63 -16.70 5.48
CA LEU A 217 -16.74 -16.18 4.68
C LEU A 217 -17.08 -14.75 5.09
N GLN A 218 -17.23 -13.91 4.09
CA GLN A 218 -17.52 -12.49 4.21
C GLN A 218 -18.73 -12.15 3.34
N ALA A 219 -19.56 -11.22 3.81
CA ALA A 219 -20.63 -10.66 3.02
C ALA A 219 -20.07 -9.45 2.25
N ALA A 220 -19.88 -9.64 0.95
CA ALA A 220 -19.44 -8.63 0.03
C ALA A 220 -20.64 -7.84 -0.46
N HIS A 221 -20.55 -6.51 -0.45
CA HIS A 221 -21.50 -5.67 -1.17
C HIS A 221 -21.12 -5.66 -2.65
N ILE A 222 -22.09 -5.82 -3.53
CA ILE A 222 -21.86 -5.67 -4.98
C ILE A 222 -21.59 -4.19 -5.28
N ARG A 223 -22.49 -3.31 -4.80
CA ARG A 223 -22.29 -1.87 -4.74
C ARG A 223 -21.95 -1.45 -3.30
N PRO A 224 -20.77 -0.86 -3.03
CA PRO A 224 -20.36 -0.46 -1.69
C PRO A 224 -21.26 0.64 -1.09
N LEU A 225 -21.45 0.63 0.23
CA LEU A 225 -22.22 1.66 0.94
C LEU A 225 -21.74 3.09 0.63
N PRO A 226 -20.42 3.41 0.63
CA PRO A 226 -19.95 4.76 0.33
C PRO A 226 -20.30 5.25 -1.07
N LEU A 227 -20.62 4.33 -2.00
CA LEU A 227 -20.97 4.63 -3.38
C LEU A 227 -22.48 4.50 -3.63
N GLY A 228 -23.30 4.56 -2.58
CA GLY A 228 -24.77 4.48 -2.67
C GLY A 228 -25.34 3.07 -2.63
N GLY A 229 -24.57 2.09 -2.15
CA GLY A 229 -25.08 0.75 -1.87
C GLY A 229 -25.89 0.67 -0.58
N GLU A 230 -26.68 -0.38 -0.43
CA GLU A 230 -27.51 -0.64 0.74
C GLU A 230 -27.24 -2.04 1.34
N HIS A 231 -27.57 -2.23 2.62
CA HIS A 231 -27.55 -3.53 3.30
C HIS A 231 -28.73 -4.41 2.88
N ARG A 232 -28.68 -4.93 1.65
CA ARG A 232 -29.74 -5.75 1.06
C ARG A 232 -29.18 -7.06 0.50
N LEU A 233 -29.96 -8.13 0.60
CA LEU A 233 -29.58 -9.45 0.07
C LEU A 233 -29.29 -9.41 -1.44
N ASP A 234 -30.11 -8.68 -2.20
CA ASP A 234 -29.94 -8.50 -3.64
C ASP A 234 -28.74 -7.61 -4.02
N ASN A 235 -28.09 -6.96 -3.05
CA ASN A 235 -26.81 -6.25 -3.17
C ASN A 235 -25.66 -7.03 -2.50
N GLY A 236 -25.86 -8.30 -2.13
CA GLY A 236 -24.92 -9.08 -1.33
C GLY A 236 -24.45 -10.35 -2.02
N LEU A 237 -23.15 -10.63 -1.93
CA LEU A 237 -22.56 -11.94 -2.26
C LEU A 237 -21.88 -12.51 -1.01
N LEU A 238 -22.06 -13.81 -0.75
CA LEU A 238 -21.25 -14.49 0.26
C LEU A 238 -19.97 -15.01 -0.39
N LEU A 239 -18.81 -14.47 -0.02
CA LEU A 239 -17.52 -14.79 -0.65
C LEU A 239 -16.49 -15.23 0.38
N LYS A 240 -15.54 -16.08 -0.02
CA LYS A 240 -14.32 -16.35 0.77
C LYS A 240 -13.45 -15.09 0.79
N SER A 241 -12.72 -14.82 1.87
CA SER A 241 -12.00 -13.55 2.06
C SER A 241 -11.10 -13.12 0.88
N ASP A 242 -10.34 -14.04 0.30
CA ASP A 242 -9.52 -13.77 -0.89
C ASP A 242 -10.37 -13.46 -2.13
N VAL A 243 -11.44 -14.22 -2.34
CA VAL A 243 -12.40 -14.01 -3.44
C VAL A 243 -13.09 -12.65 -3.30
N HIS A 244 -13.45 -12.26 -2.07
CA HIS A 244 -14.01 -10.96 -1.77
C HIS A 244 -13.03 -9.83 -2.12
N ILE A 245 -11.77 -9.95 -1.67
CA ILE A 245 -10.72 -8.97 -2.01
C ILE A 245 -10.53 -8.86 -3.53
N LEU A 246 -10.51 -9.98 -4.25
CA LEU A 246 -10.36 -9.98 -5.71
C LEU A 246 -11.58 -9.39 -6.43
N PHE A 247 -12.79 -9.60 -5.89
CA PHE A 247 -14.02 -9.00 -6.41
C PHE A 247 -14.06 -7.48 -6.18
N ASP A 248 -13.71 -7.02 -4.98
CA ASP A 248 -13.65 -5.59 -4.63
C ASP A 248 -12.57 -4.85 -5.43
N ARG A 249 -11.45 -5.53 -5.74
CA ARG A 249 -10.37 -4.99 -6.58
C ARG A 249 -10.61 -5.15 -8.08
N GLY A 250 -11.75 -5.68 -8.50
CA GLY A 250 -12.16 -5.79 -9.90
C GLY A 250 -11.51 -6.91 -10.71
N TYR A 251 -10.79 -7.83 -10.07
CA TYR A 251 -10.21 -8.99 -10.76
C TYR A 251 -11.23 -10.09 -11.04
N LEU A 252 -12.29 -10.14 -10.24
CA LEU A 252 -13.46 -11.00 -10.45
C LEU A 252 -14.70 -10.13 -10.61
N GLY A 253 -15.62 -10.56 -11.48
CA GLY A 253 -16.91 -9.91 -11.69
C GLY A 253 -18.01 -10.97 -11.83
N VAL A 254 -19.27 -10.54 -11.80
CA VAL A 254 -20.41 -11.42 -12.05
C VAL A 254 -21.34 -10.71 -13.03
N ASP A 255 -21.67 -11.38 -14.14
CA ASP A 255 -22.57 -10.80 -15.15
C ASP A 255 -24.04 -10.83 -14.72
N PRO A 256 -24.94 -10.08 -15.38
CA PRO A 256 -26.37 -10.06 -15.04
C PRO A 256 -27.08 -11.41 -15.18
N LYS A 257 -26.45 -12.40 -15.83
CA LYS A 257 -26.89 -13.80 -15.92
C LYS A 257 -26.29 -14.68 -14.82
N HIS A 258 -25.64 -14.05 -13.84
CA HIS A 258 -24.98 -14.66 -12.68
C HIS A 258 -23.81 -15.56 -13.04
N ARG A 259 -23.08 -15.26 -14.12
CA ARG A 259 -21.87 -16.00 -14.50
C ARG A 259 -20.62 -15.30 -14.02
N LEU A 260 -19.64 -16.08 -13.58
CA LEU A 260 -18.34 -15.55 -13.14
C LEU A 260 -17.57 -14.98 -14.33
N LEU A 261 -17.08 -13.75 -14.18
CA LEU A 261 -16.10 -13.13 -15.06
C LEU A 261 -14.76 -13.03 -14.34
N VAL A 262 -13.68 -13.30 -15.07
CA VAL A 262 -12.31 -13.24 -14.54
C VAL A 262 -11.50 -12.31 -15.43
N SER A 263 -10.96 -11.25 -14.83
CA SER A 263 -10.15 -10.27 -15.54
C SER A 263 -8.88 -10.95 -16.07
N PRO A 264 -8.48 -10.73 -17.34
CA PRO A 264 -7.18 -11.19 -17.86
C PRO A 264 -6.00 -10.61 -17.08
N ARG A 265 -6.19 -9.46 -16.40
CA ARG A 265 -5.18 -8.80 -15.59
C ARG A 265 -4.77 -9.59 -14.35
N LEU A 266 -5.61 -10.51 -13.87
CA LEU A 266 -5.23 -11.38 -12.76
C LEU A 266 -4.03 -12.26 -13.13
N ARG A 267 -4.03 -12.84 -14.33
CA ARG A 267 -2.90 -13.65 -14.83
C ARG A 267 -1.73 -12.77 -15.27
N SER A 268 -1.97 -11.67 -15.99
CA SER A 268 -0.86 -10.87 -16.51
C SER A 268 -0.07 -10.13 -15.43
N GLU A 269 -0.71 -9.76 -14.32
CA GLU A 269 -0.06 -9.00 -13.24
C GLU A 269 0.59 -9.90 -12.18
N PHE A 270 0.04 -11.08 -11.92
CA PHE A 270 0.48 -11.94 -10.81
C PHE A 270 0.94 -13.33 -11.22
N GLY A 271 0.81 -13.71 -12.49
CA GLY A 271 1.22 -15.01 -13.01
C GLY A 271 0.44 -16.20 -12.42
N ASN A 272 -0.75 -15.96 -11.83
CA ASN A 272 -1.57 -16.98 -11.17
C ASN A 272 -3.07 -16.71 -11.39
N GLY A 273 -3.94 -17.52 -10.79
CA GLY A 273 -5.40 -17.38 -10.85
C GLY A 273 -6.11 -18.51 -11.61
N ASP A 274 -5.41 -19.59 -11.99
CA ASP A 274 -5.94 -20.67 -12.83
C ASP A 274 -7.22 -21.29 -12.26
N GLN A 275 -7.32 -21.40 -10.95
CA GLN A 275 -8.53 -21.89 -10.26
C GLN A 275 -9.79 -21.04 -10.55
N PHE A 276 -9.63 -19.76 -10.85
CA PHE A 276 -10.73 -18.86 -11.20
C PHE A 276 -11.04 -18.93 -12.69
N TYR A 277 -10.02 -18.95 -13.54
CA TYR A 277 -10.19 -19.12 -14.99
C TYR A 277 -10.87 -20.44 -15.35
N ALA A 278 -10.57 -21.52 -14.61
CA ALA A 278 -11.25 -22.81 -14.77
C ALA A 278 -12.77 -22.72 -14.53
N LYS A 279 -13.24 -21.69 -13.81
CA LYS A 279 -14.65 -21.44 -13.49
C LYS A 279 -15.24 -20.26 -14.26
N ALA A 280 -14.47 -19.62 -15.14
CA ALA A 280 -14.96 -18.47 -15.90
C ALA A 280 -16.15 -18.88 -16.77
N GLY A 281 -17.23 -18.09 -16.73
CA GLY A 281 -18.48 -18.38 -17.42
C GLY A 281 -19.42 -19.34 -16.70
N GLU A 282 -18.98 -20.03 -15.63
CA GLU A 282 -19.86 -20.85 -14.80
C GLU A 282 -20.85 -19.96 -14.03
N GLN A 283 -22.05 -20.49 -13.79
CA GLN A 283 -23.02 -19.83 -12.93
C GLN A 283 -22.57 -19.92 -11.47
N ILE A 284 -22.56 -18.79 -10.77
CA ILE A 284 -22.29 -18.77 -9.33
C ILE A 284 -23.44 -19.42 -8.56
N ALA A 285 -23.18 -19.88 -7.34
CA ALA A 285 -24.27 -20.25 -6.45
C ALA A 285 -25.11 -19.02 -6.10
N LEU A 286 -26.43 -19.22 -6.07
CA LEU A 286 -27.42 -18.18 -5.85
C LEU A 286 -28.28 -18.52 -4.63
N PRO A 287 -28.83 -17.52 -3.94
CA PRO A 287 -29.88 -17.73 -2.96
C PRO A 287 -31.07 -18.47 -3.57
N GLU A 288 -31.67 -19.37 -2.77
CA GLU A 288 -32.84 -20.16 -3.17
C GLU A 288 -34.00 -19.25 -3.58
N ARG A 289 -34.24 -18.21 -2.77
CA ARG A 289 -35.29 -17.22 -3.00
C ARG A 289 -34.86 -16.25 -4.10
N ARG A 290 -35.64 -16.19 -5.19
CA ARG A 290 -35.36 -15.34 -6.35
C ARG A 290 -35.18 -13.85 -6.02
N ARG A 291 -35.97 -13.32 -5.08
CA ARG A 291 -35.91 -11.91 -4.64
C ARG A 291 -34.61 -11.55 -3.90
N ASP A 292 -33.93 -12.56 -3.36
CA ASP A 292 -32.69 -12.39 -2.58
C ASP A 292 -31.45 -12.53 -3.48
N ARG A 293 -31.64 -12.83 -4.77
CA ARG A 293 -30.54 -12.99 -5.72
C ARG A 293 -29.95 -11.62 -6.10
N PRO A 294 -28.66 -11.57 -6.44
CA PRO A 294 -28.01 -10.37 -6.97
C PRO A 294 -28.82 -9.71 -8.08
N ARG A 295 -29.20 -8.45 -7.88
CA ARG A 295 -29.93 -7.65 -8.88
C ARG A 295 -29.02 -7.27 -10.03
N ALA A 296 -29.58 -7.27 -11.25
CA ALA A 296 -28.87 -6.91 -12.47
C ALA A 296 -28.20 -5.53 -12.36
N ASP A 297 -28.93 -4.51 -11.92
CA ASP A 297 -28.41 -3.13 -11.82
C ASP A 297 -27.15 -3.02 -10.94
N PHE A 298 -27.04 -3.80 -9.86
CA PHE A 298 -25.83 -3.78 -9.01
C PHE A 298 -24.67 -4.50 -9.70
N LEU A 299 -24.95 -5.62 -10.38
CA LEU A 299 -23.95 -6.37 -11.12
C LEU A 299 -23.40 -5.55 -12.30
N GLU A 300 -24.28 -4.89 -13.05
CA GLU A 300 -23.92 -3.96 -14.13
C GLU A 300 -23.07 -2.81 -13.59
N TRP A 301 -23.49 -2.18 -12.48
CA TRP A 301 -22.69 -1.14 -11.83
C TRP A 301 -21.27 -1.62 -11.46
N HIS A 302 -21.14 -2.83 -10.91
CA HIS A 302 -19.84 -3.40 -10.56
C HIS A 302 -18.99 -3.65 -11.80
N LEU A 303 -19.59 -4.17 -12.87
CA LEU A 303 -18.90 -4.40 -14.14
C LEU A 303 -18.44 -3.11 -14.82
N ASP A 304 -19.22 -2.04 -14.70
CA ASP A 304 -18.91 -0.75 -15.32
C ASP A 304 -17.90 0.07 -14.51
N THR A 305 -17.91 -0.07 -13.17
CA THR A 305 -17.17 0.83 -12.27
C THR A 305 -15.94 0.19 -11.64
N VAL A 306 -15.99 -1.12 -11.37
CA VAL A 306 -14.99 -1.82 -10.55
C VAL A 306 -14.23 -2.85 -11.37
N TYR A 307 -14.93 -3.62 -12.20
CA TYR A 307 -14.33 -4.72 -12.95
C TYR A 307 -13.24 -4.23 -13.91
N LYS A 308 -12.07 -4.84 -13.82
CA LYS A 308 -10.92 -4.54 -14.68
C LYS A 308 -11.07 -5.31 -15.98
N ALA A 309 -11.79 -4.73 -16.94
CA ALA A 309 -11.83 -5.24 -18.30
C ALA A 309 -10.41 -5.36 -18.92
N ALA A 310 -10.30 -6.15 -19.98
CA ALA A 310 -9.05 -6.42 -20.70
C ALA A 310 -8.39 -5.13 -21.21
#